data_AF-A0A7C6PML4-F1
#
_entry.id   AF-A0A7C6PML4-F1
#
_cell.length_a   1.000
_cell.length_b   1.000
_cell.length_c   1.000
_cell.angle_alpha   90.00
_cell.angle_beta   90.00
_cell.angle_gamma   90.00
#
_symmetry.space_group_name_H-M   'P 1'
#
loop_
_entity.id
_entity.type
_entity.pdbx_description
1 polymer ?
#
loop_
_entity_poly.entity_id
_entity_poly.type
_entity_poly.pdbx_seq_one_letter_code
_entity_poly.pdbx_strand_id
1 'polypeptide(L)' 'MAKHYRGREETPKTAETPRLAVRYYPKAGKLQLLKRWKDREGNYQVGPGVTLDAEDLQLAAEALELIEEFVGSLGRGGRP' A
#
# COMPACT_ATOMS: atom_id res chain seq x y z
N MET A 1 9.63 -11.11 -12.29
CA MET A 1 8.43 -10.57 -12.98
C MET A 1 7.39 -10.18 -11.94
N ALA A 2 7.07 -8.89 -11.79
CA ALA A 2 6.05 -8.45 -10.83
C ALA A 2 4.65 -8.78 -11.40
N LYS A 3 3.98 -9.79 -10.83
CA LYS A 3 2.61 -10.17 -11.20
C LYS A 3 1.65 -9.09 -10.67
N HIS A 4 0.92 -8.42 -11.56
CA HIS A 4 -0.20 -7.56 -11.20
C HIS A 4 -1.32 -8.42 -10.60
N TYR A 5 -1.42 -8.49 -9.27
CA TYR A 5 -2.57 -9.10 -8.61
C TYR A 5 -3.81 -8.22 -8.79
N ARG A 6 -4.87 -8.78 -9.39
CA ARG A 6 -6.12 -8.07 -9.72
C ARG A 6 -7.24 -8.23 -8.67
N GLY A 7 -6.99 -8.87 -7.52
CA GLY A 7 -7.85 -8.79 -6.33
C GLY A 7 -9.33 -9.14 -6.50
N ARG A 8 -9.72 -9.88 -7.55
CA ARG A 8 -11.16 -10.05 -7.90
C ARG A 8 -11.94 -10.97 -6.95
N GLU A 9 -11.29 -11.72 -6.07
CA GLU A 9 -11.93 -12.74 -5.22
C GLU A 9 -12.01 -12.34 -3.73
N GLU A 10 -11.52 -11.15 -3.37
CA GLU A 10 -11.61 -10.64 -1.99
C GLU A 10 -11.64 -9.11 -1.95
N THR A 11 -12.34 -8.55 -0.96
CA THR A 11 -12.27 -7.13 -0.66
C THR A 11 -11.03 -6.85 0.19
N PRO A 12 -10.06 -6.04 -0.28
CA PRO A 12 -8.86 -5.76 0.49
C PRO A 12 -9.13 -4.85 1.69
N LYS A 13 -8.37 -5.04 2.76
CA LYS A 13 -8.20 -4.02 3.80
C LYS A 13 -7.39 -2.88 3.20
N THR A 14 -7.93 -1.66 3.24
CA THR A 14 -7.34 -0.51 2.54
C THR A 14 -7.04 0.62 3.52
N ALA A 15 -5.86 1.22 3.38
CA ALA A 15 -5.46 2.45 4.05
C ALA A 15 -4.92 3.42 3.00
N GLU A 16 -5.31 4.70 3.05
CA GLU A 16 -4.94 5.64 2.00
C GLU A 16 -4.57 7.04 2.52
N THR A 17 -3.67 7.69 1.81
CA THR A 17 -3.26 9.09 1.97
C THR A 17 -3.37 9.80 0.62
N PRO A 18 -3.16 11.12 0.52
CA PRO A 18 -3.14 11.80 -0.78
C PRO A 18 -2.08 11.30 -1.77
N ARG A 19 -1.04 10.63 -1.27
CA ARG A 19 0.13 10.19 -2.08
C ARG A 19 0.28 8.67 -2.18
N LEU A 20 -0.36 7.90 -1.30
CA LEU A 20 -0.19 6.45 -1.22
C LEU A 20 -1.52 5.75 -0.91
N ALA A 21 -1.75 4.59 -1.54
CA ALA A 21 -2.74 3.61 -1.14
C ALA A 21 -2.03 2.31 -0.75
N VAL A 22 -2.44 1.74 0.37
CA VAL A 22 -1.99 0.44 0.85
C VAL A 22 -3.18 -0.50 0.85
N ARG A 23 -3.06 -1.66 0.22
CA ARG A 23 -4.12 -2.68 0.17
C ARG A 23 -3.57 -4.02 0.61
N TYR A 24 -4.15 -4.59 1.66
CA TYR A 24 -3.84 -5.93 2.13
C TYR A 24 -4.95 -6.90 1.76
N TYR A 25 -4.55 -8.01 1.18
CA TYR A 25 -5.38 -9.07 0.59
C TYR A 25 -5.16 -10.34 1.42
N PRO A 26 -5.95 -10.58 2.50
CA PRO A 26 -5.64 -11.59 3.48
C PRO A 26 -5.72 -13.02 2.96
N LYS A 27 -6.65 -13.31 2.03
CA LYS A 27 -6.80 -14.66 1.46
C LYS A 27 -5.67 -14.98 0.50
N ALA A 28 -5.21 -14.00 -0.27
CA ALA A 28 -4.10 -14.17 -1.20
C ALA A 28 -2.72 -13.94 -0.57
N GLY A 29 -2.67 -13.50 0.69
CA GLY A 29 -1.42 -13.16 1.36
C GLY A 29 -0.63 -12.07 0.64
N LYS A 30 -1.30 -11.08 0.03
CA LYS A 30 -0.62 -10.02 -0.74
C LYS A 30 -0.75 -8.65 -0.08
N LEU A 31 0.31 -7.84 -0.15
CA LEU A 31 0.31 -6.43 0.19
C LEU A 31 0.61 -5.58 -1.05
N GLN A 32 -0.25 -4.63 -1.38
CA GLN A 32 -0.03 -3.68 -2.46
C GLN A 32 0.27 -2.28 -1.92
N LEU A 33 1.30 -1.66 -2.48
CA LEU A 33 1.68 -0.27 -2.24
C LEU A 33 1.56 0.49 -3.57
N LEU A 34 0.59 1.39 -3.64
CA LEU A 34 0.18 2.08 -4.87
C LEU A 34 0.40 3.58 -4.72
N LYS A 35 1.05 4.20 -5.71
CA LYS A 35 1.12 5.67 -5.78
C LYS A 35 -0.28 6.24 -6.02
N ARG A 36 -0.61 7.32 -5.32
CA ARG A 36 -1.81 8.13 -5.55
C ARG A 36 -1.48 9.53 -6.03
N TRP A 37 -2.35 10.07 -6.87
CA TRP A 37 -2.34 11.48 -7.26
C TRP A 37 -3.77 11.94 -7.55
N LYS A 38 -3.99 13.25 -7.52
CA LYS A 38 -5.21 13.84 -8.06
C LYS A 38 -5.06 14.08 -9.55
N ASP A 39 -6.06 13.70 -10.32
CA ASP A 39 -6.16 14.13 -11.72
C ASP A 39 -6.61 15.60 -11.83
N ARG A 40 -6.80 16.07 -13.06
CA ARG A 40 -7.21 17.46 -13.35
C ARG A 40 -8.62 17.78 -12.85
N GLU A 41 -9.45 16.77 -12.62
CA GLU A 41 -10.82 16.90 -12.12
C GLU A 41 -10.87 16.86 -10.58
N GLY A 42 -9.72 16.61 -9.94
CA GLY A 42 -9.59 16.51 -8.49
C GLY A 42 -9.88 15.12 -7.92
N ASN A 43 -10.13 14.12 -8.77
CA ASN A 43 -10.37 12.75 -8.36
C ASN A 43 -9.04 12.05 -8.05
N TYR A 44 -9.02 11.23 -6.98
CA TYR A 44 -7.85 10.45 -6.64
C TYR A 44 -7.72 9.22 -7.54
N GLN A 45 -6.62 9.16 -8.27
CA GLN A 45 -6.24 8.01 -9.09
C GLN A 45 -5.17 7.19 -8.38
N VAL A 46 -5.14 5.89 -8.67
CA VAL A 46 -4.07 4.97 -8.29
C VAL A 46 -3.27 4.59 -9.51
N GLY A 47 -1.95 4.52 -9.38
CA GLY A 47 -1.08 4.13 -10.48
C GLY A 47 -0.18 2.96 -10.17
N PRO A 48 0.94 2.88 -10.91
CA PRO A 48 1.89 1.81 -10.74
C PRO A 48 2.30 1.70 -9.28
N GLY A 49 2.39 0.47 -8.83
CA GLY A 49 2.78 0.14 -7.48
C GLY A 49 3.40 -1.24 -7.43
N VAL A 50 3.85 -1.61 -6.24
CA VAL A 50 4.45 -2.91 -5.98
C VAL A 50 3.44 -3.79 -5.27
N THR A 51 3.46 -5.07 -5.60
CA THR A 51 2.74 -6.12 -4.87
C THR A 51 3.79 -7.01 -4.24
N LEU A 52 3.71 -7.16 -2.92
CA LEU A 52 4.58 -8.00 -2.11
C LEU A 52 3.78 -9.20 -1.61
N ASP A 53 4.46 -10.33 -1.46
CA ASP A 53 3.95 -11.43 -0.66
C ASP A 53 4.09 -11.08 0.83
N ALA A 54 3.03 -11.33 1.60
CA ALA A 54 3.01 -11.02 3.02
C ALA A 54 3.98 -11.92 3.80
N GLU A 55 4.24 -13.13 3.29
CA GLU A 55 5.22 -14.06 3.84
C GLU A 55 6.65 -13.52 3.67
N ASP A 56 6.97 -12.88 2.54
CA ASP A 56 8.29 -12.27 2.30
C ASP A 56 8.59 -11.15 3.31
N LEU A 57 7.55 -10.43 3.75
CA LEU A 57 7.70 -9.38 4.78
C LEU A 57 8.08 -9.97 6.15
N GLN A 58 7.60 -11.19 6.47
CA GLN A 58 7.94 -11.85 7.73
C GLN A 58 9.42 -12.29 7.77
N LEU A 59 10.02 -12.51 6.60
CA LEU A 59 11.42 -12.92 6.47
C LEU A 59 12.40 -11.74 6.49
N ALA A 60 11.90 -10.50 6.39
CA ALA A 60 12.70 -9.28 6.33
C ALA A 60 12.29 -8.30 7.45
N ALA A 61 12.75 -8.54 8.67
CA ALA A 61 12.44 -7.71 9.84
C ALA A 61 12.74 -6.22 9.62
N GLU A 62 13.86 -5.90 8.98
CA GLU A 62 14.26 -4.52 8.63
C GLU A 62 13.23 -3.83 7.71
N ALA A 63 12.58 -4.59 6.82
CA ALA A 63 11.55 -4.06 5.94
C ALA A 63 10.25 -3.75 6.69
N LEU A 64 9.91 -4.56 7.70
CA LEU A 64 8.78 -4.30 8.59
C LEU A 64 9.02 -3.05 9.43
N GLU A 65 10.22 -2.90 10.01
CA GLU A 65 10.60 -1.70 10.77
C GLU A 65 10.49 -0.42 9.93
N LEU A 66 10.97 -0.46 8.68
CA LEU A 66 10.84 0.68 7.76
C LEU A 66 9.38 1.01 7.45
N ILE A 67 8.52 0.01 7.28
CA ILE A 67 7.08 0.21 7.06
C ILE A 67 6.43 0.82 8.31
N GLU A 68 6.76 0.34 9.51
CA GLU A 68 6.25 0.87 10.77
C GLU A 68 6.69 2.32 10.99
N GLU A 69 7.95 2.66 10.74
CA GLU A 69 8.45 4.03 10.79
C GLU A 69 7.69 4.94 9.81
N PHE A 70 7.55 4.47 8.57
CA PHE A 70 6.83 5.20 7.53
C PHE A 70 5.37 5.45 7.92
N VAL A 71 4.65 4.43 8.40
CA VAL A 71 3.26 4.57 8.89
C VAL A 71 3.19 5.52 10.10
N GLY A 72 4.14 5.41 11.03
CA GLY A 72 4.26 6.30 12.18
C GLY A 72 4.45 7.78 11.79
N SER A 73 5.18 8.03 10.70
CA SER A 73 5.39 9.38 10.16
C SER A 73 4.11 9.97 9.55
N LEU A 74 3.25 9.14 8.95
CA LEU A 74 1.97 9.57 8.38
C LEU A 74 0.98 10.02 9.47
N GLY A 75 1.01 9.41 10.65
CA GLY A 75 0.17 9.80 11.79
C GLY A 75 0.58 11.11 12.46
N ARG A 76 1.84 11.55 12.28
CA ARG A 76 2.38 12.80 12.85
C ARG A 76 2.33 13.99 11.88
N GLY A 77 1.88 13.78 10.64
CA GLY A 77 1.81 14.78 9.57
C GLY A 77 0.58 15.69 9.61
N GLY A 78 0.02 15.98 10.80
CA GLY A 78 -1.02 16.99 10.97
C GLY A 78 -0.45 18.40 10.87
N ARG A 79 -0.29 18.91 9.63
CA ARG A 79 0.05 20.31 9.24
C ARG A 79 1.40 20.88 9.74
N PRO A 80 2.03 21.70 8.90
CA PRO A 80 2.00 23.15 9.12
C PRO A 80 0.83 23.82 8.41
#